data_AF-A0A954XBL3-F1
#
_entry.id   AF-A0A954XBL3-F1
#
_cell.length_a   1.000
_cell.length_b   1.000
_cell.length_c   1.000
_cell.angle_alpha   90.00
_cell.angle_beta   90.00
_cell.angle_gamma   90.00
#
_symmetry.space_group_name_H-M   'P 1'
#
loop_
_entity.id
_entity.type
_entity.pdbx_description
1 polymer ?
#
loop_
_entity_poly.entity_id
_entity_poly.type
_entity_poly.pdbx_seq_one_letter_code
_entity_poly.pdbx_strand_id
1 'polypeptide(L)'
;MSNLVRRGRVFFLILATAIVIDRSWSVAIALVGDTENLNVWRSVLLPALMIYHVVLLWQGETSVRWLAAVWLLFQGGVYLFVVGMSMYRLAVITPSEHAGFFLKFSAVFFGVLLLHAIAYIFAGLALLLSPSLKAFFAHQQQTARNPWSVLLNWILGFVGMGRSDDDERQKFLALIDALNAENQGGPPTTIERHLGNLAVRSGVLVFGDPQCLPAVVLPNIDADQVSISAKLWQYPSGGVRVIGLRITIGNDPVCDAPHKIGELGIDSATLVVADQADIDEHWTETGKDRIGVISTAADDSLLRELTKRFKLRTVQNNPVSTEVIGPVSEALEREIEDYLKSIPKYADYPFLYFRVQTNNSFDRAIFMDTQWDFMPVGNDDYPLMFVCRTGRGDGIYDVYCQYAGDVPQIVSIDFIDGEGDGE
;
A
#
# COMPACT_ATOMS: atom_id res chain seq x y z
N MET A 1 5.98 26.18 0.28
CA MET A 1 4.59 26.04 0.77
C MET A 1 4.03 27.44 1.06
N SER A 2 2.87 27.81 0.49
CA SER A 2 2.32 29.17 0.67
C SER A 2 1.71 29.37 2.06
N ASN A 3 1.62 30.62 2.54
CA ASN A 3 1.02 30.96 3.84
C ASN A 3 -0.44 30.47 3.96
N LEU A 4 -1.20 30.47 2.86
CA LEU A 4 -2.58 29.97 2.82
C LEU A 4 -2.65 28.46 3.05
N VAL A 5 -1.75 27.69 2.42
CA VAL A 5 -1.67 26.24 2.60
C VAL A 5 -1.31 25.89 4.05
N ARG A 6 -0.36 26.62 4.66
CA ARG A 6 0.00 26.41 6.08
C ARG A 6 -1.18 26.66 7.01
N ARG A 7 -1.91 27.77 6.83
CA ARG A 7 -3.13 28.08 7.59
C ARG A 7 -4.21 27.02 7.38
N GLY A 8 -4.40 26.58 6.14
CA GLY A 8 -5.33 25.51 5.79
C GLY A 8 -5.02 24.20 6.49
N ARG A 9 -3.74 23.79 6.49
CA ARG A 9 -3.28 22.59 7.19
C ARG A 9 -3.59 22.63 8.69
N VAL A 10 -3.22 23.73 9.37
CA VAL A 10 -3.49 23.88 10.81
C VAL A 10 -4.98 23.89 11.09
N PHE A 11 -5.76 24.61 10.28
CA PHE A 11 -7.20 24.69 10.47
C PHE A 11 -7.88 23.33 10.22
N PHE A 12 -7.45 22.59 9.21
CA PHE A 12 -7.92 21.23 8.97
C PHE A 12 -7.59 20.30 10.13
N LEU A 13 -6.38 20.36 10.67
CA LEU A 13 -5.99 19.54 11.83
C LEU A 13 -6.90 19.77 13.02
N ILE A 14 -7.23 21.02 13.35
CA ILE A 14 -8.15 21.34 14.45
C ILE A 14 -9.53 20.69 14.22
N LEU A 15 -10.08 20.82 13.01
CA LEU A 15 -11.38 20.23 12.65
C LEU A 15 -11.33 18.69 12.66
N ALA A 16 -10.30 18.12 12.03
CA ALA A 16 -10.08 16.68 11.93
C ALA A 16 -9.96 16.04 13.32
N THR A 17 -9.14 16.61 14.21
CA THR A 17 -8.98 16.12 15.58
C THR A 17 -10.32 16.16 16.34
N ALA A 18 -11.08 17.24 16.24
CA ALA A 18 -12.38 17.32 16.89
C ALA A 18 -13.36 16.24 16.39
N ILE A 19 -13.41 16.02 15.07
CA ILE A 19 -14.26 14.98 14.46
C ILE A 19 -13.81 13.59 14.90
N VAL A 20 -12.50 13.30 14.86
CA VAL A 20 -11.96 11.98 15.23
C VAL A 20 -12.24 11.70 16.70
N ILE A 21 -11.98 12.63 17.60
CA ILE A 21 -12.24 12.45 19.05
C ILE A 21 -13.73 12.13 19.28
N ASP A 22 -14.64 12.89 18.68
CA ASP A 22 -16.07 12.69 18.82
C ASP A 22 -16.54 11.30 18.32
N ARG A 23 -16.01 10.88 17.16
CA ARG A 23 -16.37 9.59 16.56
C ARG A 23 -15.73 8.42 17.31
N SER A 24 -14.49 8.54 17.75
CA SER A 24 -13.84 7.54 18.60
C SER A 24 -14.56 7.40 19.94
N TRP A 25 -15.04 8.50 20.54
CA TRP A 25 -15.82 8.47 21.76
C TRP A 25 -17.15 7.70 21.60
N SER A 26 -17.83 7.90 20.46
CA SER A 26 -19.05 7.16 20.12
C SER A 26 -18.80 5.65 20.03
N VAL A 27 -17.68 5.23 19.44
CA VAL A 27 -17.27 3.82 19.39
C VAL A 27 -16.93 3.29 20.78
N ALA A 28 -16.17 4.04 21.57
CA ALA A 28 -15.81 3.64 22.93
C ALA A 28 -17.03 3.42 23.82
N ILE A 29 -18.01 4.33 23.79
CA ILE A 29 -19.29 4.15 24.51
C ILE A 29 -20.01 2.91 24.03
N ALA A 30 -20.04 2.66 22.71
CA ALA A 30 -20.70 1.49 22.17
C ALA A 30 -20.06 0.18 22.66
N LEU A 31 -18.74 0.13 22.77
CA LEU A 31 -18.00 -1.04 23.25
C LEU A 31 -18.17 -1.29 24.75
N VAL A 32 -18.41 -0.24 25.55
CA VAL A 32 -18.68 -0.35 27.00
C VAL A 32 -20.16 -0.64 27.30
N GLY A 33 -21.06 -0.32 26.37
CA GLY A 33 -22.50 -0.51 26.52
C GLY A 33 -22.93 -1.96 26.34
N ASP A 34 -24.13 -2.27 26.87
CA ASP A 34 -24.74 -3.59 26.77
C ASP A 34 -24.97 -3.98 25.29
N THR A 35 -24.40 -5.11 24.87
CA THR A 35 -24.29 -5.50 23.46
C THR A 35 -25.62 -5.86 22.80
N GLU A 36 -26.67 -6.14 23.59
CA GLU A 36 -27.94 -6.68 23.09
C GLU A 36 -28.71 -5.71 22.17
N ASN A 37 -28.46 -4.40 22.26
CA ASN A 37 -29.08 -3.38 21.41
C ASN A 37 -28.08 -2.60 20.55
N LEU A 38 -26.86 -3.11 20.38
CA LEU A 38 -25.82 -2.41 19.64
C LEU A 38 -26.09 -2.47 18.13
N ASN A 39 -26.50 -1.35 17.56
CA ASN A 39 -26.57 -1.20 16.11
C ASN A 39 -25.14 -1.00 15.56
N VAL A 40 -24.46 -2.08 15.18
CA VAL A 40 -23.07 -2.09 14.66
C VAL A 40 -22.87 -1.04 13.56
N TRP A 41 -23.86 -0.88 12.68
CA TRP A 41 -23.81 0.10 11.60
C TRP A 41 -23.68 1.52 12.13
N ARG A 42 -24.55 1.94 13.05
CA ARG A 42 -24.54 3.31 13.60
C ARG A 42 -23.42 3.55 14.60
N SER A 43 -23.08 2.54 15.38
CA SER A 43 -22.22 2.68 16.54
C SER A 43 -20.74 2.41 16.26
N VAL A 44 -20.41 1.66 15.21
CA VAL A 44 -19.02 1.28 14.88
C VAL A 44 -18.67 1.65 13.44
N LEU A 45 -19.43 1.14 12.47
CA LEU A 45 -19.10 1.30 11.04
C LEU A 45 -19.19 2.77 10.60
N LEU A 46 -20.27 3.47 10.94
CA LEU A 46 -20.45 4.86 10.54
C LEU A 46 -19.37 5.79 11.15
N PRO A 47 -19.01 5.69 12.45
CA PRO A 47 -17.85 6.40 13.01
C PRO A 47 -16.53 6.06 12.31
N ALA A 48 -16.25 4.77 12.06
CA ALA A 48 -15.03 4.35 11.38
C ALA A 48 -14.96 4.91 9.95
N LEU A 49 -16.07 4.89 9.22
CA LEU A 49 -16.19 5.51 7.90
C LEU A 49 -15.93 7.02 7.98
N MET A 50 -16.43 7.72 8.99
CA MET A 50 -16.16 9.15 9.15
C MET A 50 -14.69 9.45 9.43
N ILE A 51 -14.03 8.63 10.25
CA ILE A 51 -12.58 8.72 10.48
C ILE A 51 -11.83 8.49 9.17
N TYR A 52 -12.21 7.44 8.43
CA TYR A 52 -11.65 7.16 7.11
C TYR A 52 -11.83 8.32 6.12
N HIS A 53 -13.00 8.98 6.12
CA HIS A 53 -13.22 10.18 5.30
C HIS A 53 -12.27 11.31 5.69
N VAL A 54 -11.98 11.52 6.97
CA VAL A 54 -10.98 12.52 7.41
C VAL A 54 -9.59 12.19 6.84
N VAL A 55 -9.23 10.92 6.74
CA VAL A 55 -7.97 10.46 6.12
C VAL A 55 -7.96 10.77 4.62
N LEU A 56 -9.04 10.46 3.90
CA LEU A 56 -9.17 10.78 2.48
C LEU A 56 -9.12 12.30 2.22
N LEU A 57 -9.74 13.10 3.09
CA LEU A 57 -9.64 14.56 3.01
C LEU A 57 -8.21 15.06 3.16
N TRP A 58 -7.42 14.44 4.05
CA TRP A 58 -6.02 14.80 4.21
C TRP A 58 -5.21 14.57 2.93
N GLN A 59 -5.57 13.57 2.12
CA GLN A 59 -4.93 13.26 0.84
C GLN A 59 -5.31 14.22 -0.29
N GLY A 60 -6.25 15.13 -0.05
CA GLY A 60 -6.69 16.10 -1.05
C GLY A 60 -7.78 15.60 -1.98
N GLU A 61 -8.48 14.50 -1.64
CA GLU A 61 -9.65 14.05 -2.41
C GLU A 61 -10.78 15.08 -2.34
N THR A 62 -10.92 15.87 -3.41
CA THR A 62 -11.82 17.02 -3.45
C THR A 62 -13.31 16.61 -3.51
N SER A 63 -13.62 15.42 -4.05
CA SER A 63 -14.98 14.86 -4.04
C SER A 63 -15.46 14.56 -2.61
N VAL A 64 -14.59 13.95 -1.80
CA VAL A 64 -14.86 13.62 -0.39
C VAL A 64 -15.11 14.88 0.44
N ARG A 65 -14.48 16.01 0.09
CA ARG A 65 -14.72 17.31 0.75
C ARG A 65 -16.17 17.74 0.71
N TRP A 66 -16.82 17.61 -0.44
CA TRP A 66 -18.23 17.96 -0.59
C TRP A 66 -19.12 17.02 0.22
N LEU A 67 -18.85 15.71 0.14
CA LEU A 67 -19.60 14.70 0.87
C LEU A 67 -19.50 14.91 2.38
N ALA A 68 -18.27 15.06 2.91
CA ALA A 68 -18.02 15.30 4.32
C ALA A 68 -18.70 16.60 4.78
N ALA A 69 -18.61 17.68 4.01
CA ALA A 69 -19.21 18.93 4.40
C ALA A 69 -20.75 18.88 4.40
N VAL A 70 -21.37 18.29 3.38
CA VAL A 70 -22.84 18.08 3.34
C VAL A 70 -23.27 17.21 4.51
N TRP A 71 -22.52 16.14 4.80
CA TRP A 71 -22.81 15.26 5.92
C TRP A 71 -22.75 15.98 7.27
N LEU A 72 -21.69 16.77 7.52
CA LEU A 72 -21.55 17.54 8.76
C LEU A 72 -22.67 18.59 8.92
N LEU A 73 -23.04 19.27 7.84
CA LEU A 73 -24.17 20.21 7.84
C LEU A 73 -25.49 19.50 8.13
N PHE A 74 -25.72 18.34 7.50
CA PHE A 74 -26.91 17.54 7.73
C PHE A 74 -26.99 17.07 9.19
N GLN A 75 -25.90 16.52 9.74
CA GLN A 75 -25.82 16.09 11.14
C GLN A 75 -26.07 17.25 12.11
N GLY A 76 -25.40 18.38 11.92
CA GLY A 76 -25.62 19.58 12.73
C GLY A 76 -27.07 20.08 12.64
N GLY A 77 -27.67 20.05 11.44
CA GLY A 77 -29.07 20.39 11.23
C GLY A 77 -30.05 19.44 11.93
N VAL A 78 -29.80 18.12 11.86
CA VAL A 78 -30.59 17.10 12.56
C VAL A 78 -30.50 17.30 14.08
N TYR A 79 -29.30 17.51 14.62
CA TYR A 79 -29.13 17.79 16.06
C TYR A 79 -29.84 19.07 16.49
N LEU A 80 -29.68 20.15 15.72
CA LEU A 80 -30.34 21.42 16.00
C LEU A 80 -31.86 21.28 15.95
N PHE A 81 -32.39 20.53 14.99
CA PHE A 81 -33.82 20.25 14.88
C PHE A 81 -34.32 19.44 16.08
N VAL A 82 -33.65 18.35 16.45
CA VAL A 82 -34.05 17.51 17.58
C VAL A 82 -33.99 18.28 18.90
N VAL A 83 -32.92 19.03 19.15
CA VAL A 83 -32.77 19.87 20.35
C VAL A 83 -33.83 20.96 20.36
N GLY A 84 -34.02 21.67 19.24
CA GLY A 84 -35.01 22.74 19.11
C GLY A 84 -36.44 22.25 19.32
N MET A 85 -36.80 21.11 18.73
CA MET A 85 -38.10 20.47 18.94
C MET A 85 -38.30 20.02 20.39
N SER A 86 -37.25 19.49 21.04
CA SER A 86 -37.31 19.08 22.44
C SER A 86 -37.53 20.29 23.35
N MET A 87 -36.77 21.37 23.14
CA MET A 87 -36.93 22.64 23.85
C MET A 87 -38.32 23.24 23.62
N TYR A 88 -38.81 23.25 22.39
CA TYR A 88 -40.15 23.74 22.06
C TYR A 88 -41.23 22.94 22.77
N ARG A 89 -41.17 21.60 22.72
CA ARG A 89 -42.14 20.74 23.41
C ARG A 89 -42.13 20.96 24.92
N LEU A 90 -40.95 21.08 25.53
CA LEU A 90 -40.80 21.39 26.95
C LEU A 90 -41.36 22.79 27.28
N ALA A 91 -41.12 23.79 26.44
CA ALA A 91 -41.65 25.13 26.63
C ALA A 91 -43.19 25.15 26.61
N VAL A 92 -43.81 24.41 25.68
CA VAL A 92 -45.28 24.33 25.55
C VAL A 92 -45.96 23.74 26.79
N ILE A 93 -45.31 22.79 27.47
CA ILE A 93 -45.86 22.16 28.68
C ILE A 93 -45.47 22.87 29.98
N THR A 94 -44.57 23.85 29.92
CA THR A 94 -44.10 24.58 31.11
C THR A 94 -45.05 25.72 31.45
N PRO A 95 -45.64 25.75 32.66
CA PRO A 95 -46.46 26.89 33.11
C PRO A 95 -45.68 28.20 33.11
N SER A 96 -46.35 29.32 32.83
CA SER A 96 -45.70 30.65 32.72
C SER A 96 -44.97 31.07 34.00
N GLU A 97 -45.45 30.69 35.19
CA GLU A 97 -44.75 30.94 36.45
C GLU A 97 -43.37 30.27 36.56
N HIS A 98 -43.11 29.23 35.76
CA HIS A 98 -41.86 28.47 35.76
C HIS A 98 -40.93 28.79 34.58
N ALA A 99 -41.26 29.78 33.74
CA ALA A 99 -40.48 30.12 32.55
C ALA A 99 -38.99 30.41 32.86
N GLY A 100 -38.71 31.11 33.97
CA GLY A 100 -37.33 31.41 34.40
C GLY A 100 -36.52 30.17 34.78
N PHE A 101 -37.17 29.15 35.39
CA PHE A 101 -36.53 27.87 35.69
C PHE A 101 -36.27 27.09 34.40
N PHE A 102 -37.25 27.01 33.49
CA PHE A 102 -37.11 26.35 32.20
C PHE A 102 -35.96 26.91 31.36
N LEU A 103 -35.78 28.23 31.32
CA LEU A 103 -34.67 28.85 30.58
C LEU A 103 -33.31 28.45 31.16
N LYS A 104 -33.15 28.45 32.49
CA LYS A 104 -31.92 28.01 33.16
C LYS A 104 -31.65 26.52 32.94
N PHE A 105 -32.68 25.69 33.13
CA PHE A 105 -32.60 24.25 32.89
C PHE A 105 -32.20 23.96 31.44
N SER A 106 -32.86 24.61 30.49
CA SER A 106 -32.59 24.42 29.06
C SER A 106 -31.19 24.89 28.67
N ALA A 107 -30.72 26.01 29.22
CA ALA A 107 -29.38 26.51 28.96
C ALA A 107 -28.30 25.52 29.43
N VAL A 108 -28.47 24.90 30.61
CA VAL A 108 -27.52 23.93 31.14
C VAL A 108 -27.61 22.60 30.39
N PHE A 109 -28.83 22.08 30.20
CA PHE A 109 -29.03 20.74 29.66
C PHE A 109 -28.84 20.67 28.14
N PHE A 110 -29.37 21.66 27.40
CA PHE A 110 -29.26 21.70 25.94
C PHE A 110 -28.09 22.55 25.45
N GLY A 111 -27.44 23.37 26.29
CA GLY A 111 -26.35 24.24 25.88
C GLY A 111 -25.18 23.49 25.23
N VAL A 112 -24.75 22.38 25.84
CA VAL A 112 -23.68 21.54 25.30
C VAL A 112 -24.10 20.90 23.97
N LEU A 113 -25.35 20.40 23.88
CA LEU A 113 -25.89 19.81 22.66
C LEU A 113 -26.02 20.83 21.52
N LEU A 114 -26.40 22.08 21.85
CA LEU A 114 -26.49 23.18 20.90
C LEU A 114 -25.10 23.58 20.39
N LEU A 115 -24.12 23.72 21.29
CA LEU A 115 -22.72 23.99 20.91
C LEU A 115 -22.17 22.88 20.01
N HIS A 116 -22.48 21.63 20.32
CA HIS A 116 -22.11 20.49 19.51
C HIS A 116 -22.73 20.55 18.11
N ALA A 117 -24.03 20.82 18.00
CA ALA A 117 -24.72 21.00 16.72
C ALA A 117 -24.10 22.16 15.89
N ILE A 118 -23.81 23.29 16.55
CA ILE A 118 -23.17 24.45 15.92
C ILE A 118 -21.76 24.12 15.43
N ALA A 119 -20.98 23.34 16.20
CA ALA A 119 -19.64 22.93 15.80
C ALA A 119 -19.67 22.10 14.51
N TYR A 120 -20.64 21.18 14.37
CA TYR A 120 -20.87 20.43 13.13
C TYR A 120 -21.19 21.34 11.94
N ILE A 121 -22.11 22.29 12.12
CA ILE A 121 -22.46 23.26 11.08
C ILE A 121 -21.24 24.10 10.68
N PHE A 122 -20.49 24.61 11.67
CA PHE A 122 -19.29 25.38 11.44
C PHE A 122 -18.21 24.58 10.69
N ALA A 123 -17.96 23.33 11.08
CA ALA A 123 -17.01 22.45 10.40
C ALA A 123 -17.40 22.19 8.95
N GLY A 124 -18.69 21.94 8.70
CA GLY A 124 -19.23 21.77 7.34
C GLY A 124 -19.08 23.04 6.48
N LEU A 125 -19.47 24.20 7.01
CA LEU A 125 -19.30 25.49 6.32
C LEU A 125 -17.82 25.81 6.07
N ALA A 126 -16.95 25.53 7.04
CA ALA A 126 -15.51 25.70 6.90
C ALA A 126 -14.97 24.87 5.74
N LEU A 127 -15.28 23.57 5.68
CA LEU A 127 -14.83 22.69 4.59
C LEU A 127 -15.32 23.14 3.21
N LEU A 128 -16.55 23.70 3.11
CA LEU A 128 -17.10 24.21 1.86
C LEU A 128 -16.45 25.52 1.41
N LEU A 129 -16.40 26.49 2.33
CA LEU A 129 -16.22 27.90 1.99
C LEU A 129 -14.80 28.42 2.27
N SER A 130 -14.06 27.78 3.18
CA SER A 130 -12.74 28.30 3.60
C SER A 130 -11.71 28.28 2.46
N PRO A 131 -11.18 29.45 2.05
CA PRO A 131 -10.16 29.52 1.02
C PRO A 131 -8.84 28.84 1.42
N SER A 132 -8.49 28.85 2.71
CA SER A 132 -7.27 28.21 3.20
C SER A 132 -7.35 26.69 3.15
N LEU A 133 -8.52 26.11 3.47
CA LEU A 133 -8.75 24.67 3.33
C LEU A 133 -8.72 24.23 1.86
N LYS A 134 -9.35 25.01 0.97
CA LYS A 134 -9.28 24.77 -0.49
C LYS A 134 -7.83 24.76 -0.99
N ALA A 135 -7.04 25.75 -0.59
CA ALA A 135 -5.63 25.82 -0.96
C ALA A 135 -4.82 24.64 -0.40
N PHE A 136 -5.11 24.20 0.82
CA PHE A 136 -4.48 23.04 1.44
C PHE A 136 -4.80 21.74 0.68
N PHE A 137 -6.06 21.46 0.38
CA PHE A 137 -6.45 20.24 -0.32
C PHE A 137 -5.91 20.20 -1.76
N ALA A 138 -5.93 21.33 -2.48
CA ALA A 138 -5.33 21.41 -3.81
C ALA A 138 -3.82 21.12 -3.78
N HIS A 139 -3.11 21.57 -2.73
CA HIS A 139 -1.71 21.25 -2.55
C HIS A 139 -1.49 19.76 -2.23
N GLN A 140 -2.31 19.17 -1.37
CA GLN A 140 -2.19 17.74 -1.03
C GLN A 140 -2.44 16.83 -2.23
N GLN A 141 -3.42 17.16 -3.07
CA GLN A 141 -3.70 16.42 -4.30
C GLN A 141 -2.48 16.36 -5.24
N GLN A 142 -1.64 17.40 -5.25
CA GLN A 142 -0.40 17.45 -6.04
C GLN A 142 0.76 16.67 -5.41
N THR A 143 0.65 16.31 -4.13
CA THR A 143 1.76 15.73 -3.34
C THR A 143 1.42 14.34 -2.79
N ALA A 144 0.26 13.78 -3.15
CA ALA A 144 -0.29 12.59 -2.52
C ALA A 144 0.61 11.35 -2.75
N ARG A 145 1.24 10.89 -1.66
CA ARG A 145 1.85 9.56 -1.50
C ARG A 145 0.88 8.63 -0.76
N ASN A 146 1.21 7.33 -0.74
CA ASN A 146 0.41 6.21 -0.24
C ASN A 146 -0.39 6.52 1.06
N PRO A 147 -1.71 6.25 1.09
CA PRO A 147 -2.67 6.62 2.15
C PRO A 147 -2.29 6.18 3.57
N TRP A 148 -1.65 5.02 3.70
CA TRP A 148 -1.35 4.42 5.00
C TRP A 148 -0.18 5.10 5.72
N SER A 149 0.85 5.51 4.97
CA SER A 149 2.05 6.15 5.52
C SER A 149 1.73 7.47 6.25
N VAL A 150 0.71 8.19 5.77
CA VAL A 150 0.35 9.52 6.28
C VAL A 150 -0.50 9.44 7.55
N LEU A 151 -1.42 8.48 7.62
CA LEU A 151 -2.19 8.19 8.84
C LEU A 151 -1.26 7.71 9.96
N LEU A 152 -0.32 6.81 9.63
CA LEU A 152 0.67 6.30 10.58
C LEU A 152 1.52 7.45 11.14
N ASN A 153 2.08 8.29 10.26
CA ASN A 153 2.88 9.45 10.66
C ASN A 153 2.10 10.48 11.50
N TRP A 154 0.79 10.61 11.27
CA TRP A 154 -0.07 11.51 12.05
C TRP A 154 -0.37 10.98 13.46
N ILE A 155 -0.66 9.67 13.58
CA ILE A 155 -0.86 9.00 14.88
C ILE A 155 0.44 9.07 15.68
N LEU A 156 1.57 8.73 15.07
CA LEU A 156 2.89 8.76 15.70
C LEU A 156 3.29 10.18 16.13
N GLY A 157 2.99 11.18 15.29
CA GLY A 157 3.24 12.59 15.61
C GLY A 157 2.38 13.16 16.76
N PHE A 158 1.20 12.60 17.03
CA PHE A 158 0.34 13.04 18.15
C PHE A 158 0.77 12.46 19.50
N VAL A 159 1.49 11.33 19.51
CA VAL A 159 2.02 10.69 20.73
C VAL A 159 3.38 11.27 21.17
N GLY A 160 3.90 12.27 20.45
CA GLY A 160 5.21 12.87 20.77
C GLY A 160 6.39 11.95 20.45
N MET A 161 6.21 11.00 19.53
CA MET A 161 7.29 10.18 18.97
C MET A 161 7.80 10.88 17.71
N GLY A 162 8.93 11.54 17.84
CA GLY A 162 9.57 12.22 16.71
C GLY A 162 11.07 12.08 16.77
N ARG A 163 11.60 11.50 15.68
CA ARG A 163 13.01 11.43 15.24
C ARG A 163 13.86 10.31 15.84
N SER A 164 13.65 9.12 15.29
CA SER A 164 14.71 8.24 14.75
C SER A 164 14.05 7.30 13.73
N ASP A 165 14.02 7.69 12.45
CA ASP A 165 13.28 6.98 11.36
C ASP A 165 13.65 5.48 11.28
N ASP A 166 14.88 5.10 11.59
CA ASP A 166 15.34 3.70 11.51
C ASP A 166 14.88 2.86 12.72
N ASP A 167 15.06 3.36 13.94
CA ASP A 167 14.61 2.69 15.18
C ASP A 167 13.07 2.57 15.22
N GLU A 168 12.35 3.56 14.68
CA GLU A 168 10.89 3.55 14.62
C GLU A 168 10.35 2.62 13.52
N ARG A 169 10.99 2.61 12.34
CA ARG A 169 10.71 1.61 11.29
C ARG A 169 10.99 0.20 11.79
N GLN A 170 12.09 -0.01 12.52
CA GLN A 170 12.41 -1.29 13.14
C GLN A 170 11.35 -1.69 14.17
N LYS A 171 10.87 -0.78 15.02
CA LYS A 171 9.76 -1.06 15.97
C LYS A 171 8.44 -1.41 15.29
N PHE A 172 8.09 -0.72 14.20
CA PHE A 172 6.87 -1.02 13.44
C PHE A 172 6.97 -2.39 12.76
N LEU A 173 8.12 -2.70 12.16
CA LEU A 173 8.35 -4.01 11.55
C LEU A 173 8.38 -5.11 12.62
N ALA A 174 8.97 -4.86 13.78
CA ALA A 174 8.91 -5.76 14.93
C ALA A 174 7.47 -5.99 15.43
N LEU A 175 6.61 -4.96 15.41
CA LEU A 175 5.19 -5.10 15.73
C LEU A 175 4.44 -5.92 14.68
N ILE A 176 4.71 -5.71 13.39
CA ILE A 176 4.16 -6.55 12.30
C ILE A 176 4.60 -8.00 12.50
N ASP A 177 5.87 -8.23 12.84
CA ASP A 177 6.42 -9.56 13.09
C ASP A 177 5.78 -10.21 14.32
N ALA A 178 5.53 -9.46 15.40
CA ALA A 178 4.82 -9.92 16.59
C ALA A 178 3.34 -10.27 16.29
N LEU A 179 2.63 -9.44 15.53
CA LEU A 179 1.25 -9.70 15.11
C LEU A 179 1.17 -10.91 14.17
N ASN A 180 2.13 -11.05 13.26
CA ASN A 180 2.24 -12.23 12.41
C ASN A 180 2.55 -13.47 13.25
N ALA A 181 3.45 -13.37 14.22
CA ALA A 181 3.74 -14.46 15.15
C ALA A 181 2.48 -14.89 15.92
N GLU A 182 1.72 -13.95 16.48
CA GLU A 182 0.47 -14.25 17.18
C GLU A 182 -0.56 -14.93 16.26
N ASN A 183 -0.77 -14.39 15.05
CA ASN A 183 -1.69 -14.97 14.07
C ASN A 183 -1.24 -16.35 13.55
N GLN A 184 0.06 -16.61 13.52
CA GLN A 184 0.65 -17.81 12.95
C GLN A 184 1.06 -18.83 14.04
N GLY A 185 0.59 -18.66 15.29
CA GLY A 185 0.75 -19.64 16.37
C GLY A 185 2.07 -19.57 17.14
N GLY A 186 2.86 -18.50 16.99
CA GLY A 186 4.09 -18.24 17.74
C GLY A 186 5.19 -17.57 16.93
N PRO A 187 6.33 -17.22 17.56
CA PRO A 187 7.47 -16.63 16.88
C PRO A 187 8.05 -17.60 15.82
N PRO A 188 8.61 -17.08 14.72
CA PRO A 188 9.21 -17.93 13.69
C PRO A 188 10.53 -18.54 14.16
N THR A 189 10.90 -19.68 13.59
CA THR A 189 12.26 -20.23 13.67
C THR A 189 13.06 -19.86 12.42
N THR A 190 14.34 -19.59 12.58
CA THR A 190 15.25 -19.39 11.45
C THR A 190 15.76 -20.74 10.95
N ILE A 191 15.58 -21.01 9.66
CA ILE A 191 16.15 -22.17 8.98
C ILE A 191 16.92 -21.73 7.74
N GLU A 192 17.93 -22.50 7.35
CA GLU A 192 18.60 -22.33 6.06
C GLU A 192 18.13 -23.45 5.12
N ARG A 193 17.74 -23.08 3.89
CA ARG A 193 17.23 -24.02 2.89
C ARG A 193 17.88 -23.77 1.55
N HIS A 194 18.43 -24.82 0.97
CA HIS A 194 18.86 -24.82 -0.43
C HIS A 194 17.65 -24.71 -1.36
N LEU A 195 17.65 -23.72 -2.24
CA LEU A 195 16.55 -23.42 -3.14
C LEU A 195 16.77 -24.00 -4.55
N GLY A 196 18.02 -24.04 -5.02
CA GLY A 196 18.39 -24.60 -6.32
C GLY A 196 19.73 -24.07 -6.82
N ASN A 197 20.06 -24.41 -8.07
CA ASN A 197 21.30 -23.96 -8.72
C ASN A 197 20.96 -23.11 -9.95
N LEU A 198 21.76 -22.07 -10.19
CA LEU A 198 21.65 -21.15 -11.31
C LEU A 198 22.88 -21.29 -12.20
N ALA A 199 22.72 -21.51 -13.50
CA ALA A 199 23.84 -21.58 -14.44
C ALA A 199 24.47 -20.19 -14.66
N VAL A 200 25.80 -20.13 -14.75
CA VAL A 200 26.54 -18.89 -14.98
C VAL A 200 27.53 -19.12 -16.12
N ARG A 201 27.21 -18.61 -17.30
CA ARG A 201 27.97 -18.87 -18.54
C ARG A 201 28.93 -17.74 -18.88
N SER A 202 28.56 -16.52 -18.52
CA SER A 202 29.35 -15.32 -18.79
C SER A 202 30.50 -15.13 -17.80
N GLY A 203 30.49 -15.87 -16.67
CA GLY A 203 31.36 -15.61 -15.53
C GLY A 203 30.97 -14.35 -14.76
N VAL A 204 29.76 -13.81 -14.98
CA VAL A 204 29.26 -12.58 -14.36
C VAL A 204 27.85 -12.80 -13.84
N LEU A 205 27.66 -12.58 -12.54
CA LEU A 205 26.35 -12.66 -11.89
C LEU A 205 25.79 -11.26 -11.62
N VAL A 206 24.50 -11.08 -11.89
CA VAL A 206 23.80 -9.80 -11.72
C VAL A 206 22.72 -9.94 -10.66
N PHE A 207 22.57 -8.90 -9.84
CA PHE A 207 21.51 -8.74 -8.85
C PHE A 207 20.75 -7.44 -9.12
N GLY A 208 19.42 -7.46 -9.00
CA GLY A 208 18.62 -6.25 -9.17
C GLY A 208 17.14 -6.45 -8.84
N ASP A 209 16.44 -5.34 -8.62
CA ASP A 209 14.99 -5.32 -8.79
C ASP A 209 14.65 -5.52 -10.27
N PRO A 210 13.55 -6.22 -10.63
CA PRO A 210 13.12 -6.32 -12.03
C PRO A 210 13.10 -4.98 -12.79
N GLN A 211 12.76 -3.86 -12.12
CA GLN A 211 12.72 -2.53 -12.73
C GLN A 211 14.10 -1.88 -12.91
N CYS A 212 15.11 -2.37 -12.20
CA CYS A 212 16.40 -1.69 -12.01
C CYS A 212 17.61 -2.58 -12.36
N LEU A 213 17.42 -3.63 -13.17
CA LEU A 213 18.52 -4.48 -13.64
C LEU A 213 19.36 -3.78 -14.72
N PRO A 214 20.71 -3.91 -14.68
CA PRO A 214 21.54 -4.44 -13.59
C PRO A 214 21.76 -3.40 -12.45
N ALA A 215 21.72 -3.83 -11.18
CA ALA A 215 21.99 -2.96 -10.03
C ALA A 215 23.34 -3.24 -9.36
N VAL A 216 23.62 -4.51 -9.03
CA VAL A 216 24.93 -4.97 -8.56
C VAL A 216 25.43 -6.05 -9.51
N VAL A 217 26.70 -5.97 -9.89
CA VAL A 217 27.34 -6.89 -10.84
C VAL A 217 28.57 -7.51 -10.17
N LEU A 218 28.63 -8.84 -10.13
CA LEU A 218 29.74 -9.60 -9.58
C LEU A 218 30.48 -10.35 -10.70
N PRO A 219 31.68 -9.88 -11.10
CA PRO A 219 32.48 -10.54 -12.13
C PRO A 219 33.31 -11.69 -11.56
N ASN A 220 34.04 -12.37 -12.45
CA ASN A 220 35.03 -13.41 -12.15
C ASN A 220 34.44 -14.65 -11.44
N ILE A 221 33.21 -15.02 -11.77
CA ILE A 221 32.60 -16.27 -11.30
C ILE A 221 33.29 -17.46 -12.00
N ASP A 222 34.15 -18.17 -11.28
CA ASP A 222 34.84 -19.37 -11.77
C ASP A 222 34.05 -20.65 -11.43
N ALA A 223 32.79 -20.70 -11.91
CA ALA A 223 31.92 -21.85 -11.74
C ALA A 223 30.83 -21.89 -12.83
N ASP A 224 30.55 -23.09 -13.36
CA ASP A 224 29.47 -23.30 -14.35
C ASP A 224 28.07 -23.01 -13.77
N GLN A 225 27.93 -23.14 -12.44
CA GLN A 225 26.70 -22.90 -11.71
C GLN A 225 26.99 -22.37 -10.30
N VAL A 226 26.04 -21.61 -9.76
CA VAL A 226 26.04 -21.14 -8.38
C VAL A 226 24.88 -21.77 -7.61
N SER A 227 25.13 -22.11 -6.35
CA SER A 227 24.13 -22.70 -5.46
C SER A 227 23.44 -21.61 -4.66
N ILE A 228 22.12 -21.53 -4.75
CA ILE A 228 21.31 -20.52 -4.06
C ILE A 228 20.63 -21.16 -2.85
N SER A 229 20.90 -20.59 -1.69
CA SER A 229 20.25 -20.92 -0.42
C SER A 229 19.60 -19.68 0.17
N ALA A 230 18.52 -19.88 0.91
CA ALA A 230 17.85 -18.80 1.63
C ALA A 230 17.87 -19.06 3.13
N LYS A 231 18.07 -17.98 3.89
CA LYS A 231 17.68 -17.91 5.29
C LYS A 231 16.19 -17.60 5.32
N LEU A 232 15.42 -18.44 6.01
CA LEU A 232 13.97 -18.38 6.06
C LEU A 232 13.50 -18.26 7.50
N TRP A 233 12.49 -17.42 7.73
CA TRP A 233 11.64 -17.50 8.91
C TRP A 233 10.50 -18.45 8.63
N GLN A 234 10.39 -19.51 9.44
CA GLN A 234 9.30 -20.47 9.40
C GLN A 234 8.41 -20.31 10.64
N TYR A 235 7.15 -19.94 10.42
CA TYR A 235 6.16 -19.79 11.49
C TYR A 235 5.53 -21.15 11.85
N PRO A 236 5.02 -21.34 13.08
CA PRO A 236 4.38 -22.60 13.51
C PRO A 236 3.19 -23.03 12.66
N SER A 237 2.48 -22.08 12.05
CA SER A 237 1.39 -22.33 11.09
C SER A 237 1.83 -22.92 9.74
N GLY A 238 3.14 -22.93 9.45
CA GLY A 238 3.71 -23.32 8.17
C GLY A 238 4.00 -22.15 7.21
N GLY A 239 3.70 -20.90 7.60
CA GLY A 239 4.09 -19.72 6.82
C GLY A 239 5.61 -19.58 6.72
N VAL A 240 6.13 -19.18 5.56
CA VAL A 240 7.57 -19.02 5.31
C VAL A 240 7.85 -17.63 4.73
N ARG A 241 8.93 -16.98 5.19
CA ARG A 241 9.43 -15.70 4.63
C ARG A 241 10.92 -15.75 4.39
N VAL A 242 11.37 -15.19 3.27
CA VAL A 242 12.79 -15.04 2.95
C VAL A 242 13.35 -13.84 3.71
N ILE A 243 14.36 -14.08 4.55
CA ILE A 243 15.01 -13.05 5.38
C ILE A 243 16.45 -12.78 4.97
N GLY A 244 17.01 -13.63 4.12
CA GLY A 244 18.32 -13.41 3.49
C GLY A 244 18.59 -14.46 2.43
N LEU A 245 19.56 -14.17 1.57
CA LEU A 245 20.07 -15.07 0.56
C LEU A 245 21.56 -15.31 0.77
N ARG A 246 21.97 -16.54 0.46
CA ARG A 246 23.36 -16.98 0.39
C ARG A 246 23.57 -17.68 -0.94
N ILE A 247 24.53 -17.21 -1.72
CA ILE A 247 24.89 -17.77 -3.00
C ILE A 247 26.32 -18.29 -2.88
N THR A 248 26.49 -19.60 -3.02
CA THR A 248 27.78 -20.27 -2.95
C THR A 248 28.30 -20.51 -4.37
N ILE A 249 29.53 -20.08 -4.61
CA ILE A 249 30.25 -20.17 -5.86
C ILE A 249 31.39 -21.17 -5.65
N GLY A 250 31.40 -22.27 -6.40
CA GLY A 250 32.43 -23.29 -6.27
C GLY A 250 32.41 -24.06 -4.93
N ASN A 251 33.53 -24.73 -4.62
CA ASN A 251 33.71 -25.54 -3.42
C ASN A 251 34.99 -25.18 -2.65
N ASP A 252 35.67 -24.10 -3.03
CA ASP A 252 36.94 -23.75 -2.41
C ASP A 252 36.72 -23.21 -0.99
N PRO A 253 37.67 -23.47 -0.07
CA PRO A 253 37.56 -22.97 1.29
C PRO A 253 37.61 -21.44 1.30
N VAL A 254 36.60 -20.84 1.92
CA VAL A 254 36.52 -19.40 2.15
C VAL A 254 37.65 -18.96 3.07
N CYS A 255 38.45 -18.00 2.62
CA CYS A 255 39.63 -17.55 3.36
C CYS A 255 39.45 -16.14 3.95
N ASP A 256 38.60 -15.31 3.33
CA ASP A 256 38.46 -13.90 3.68
C ASP A 256 37.16 -13.56 4.43
N ALA A 257 37.21 -12.46 5.19
CA ALA A 257 36.04 -11.87 5.81
C ALA A 257 35.07 -11.31 4.75
N PRO A 258 33.76 -11.18 5.05
CA PRO A 258 32.81 -10.55 4.14
C PRO A 258 33.17 -9.09 3.85
N HIS A 259 33.20 -8.73 2.58
CA HIS A 259 33.42 -7.37 2.09
C HIS A 259 32.17 -6.86 1.38
N LYS A 260 31.73 -5.64 1.69
CA LYS A 260 30.60 -5.01 1.00
C LYS A 260 31.01 -4.71 -0.46
N ILE A 261 30.29 -5.29 -1.42
CA ILE A 261 30.54 -5.13 -2.85
C ILE A 261 29.57 -4.16 -3.53
N GLY A 262 28.44 -3.84 -2.89
CA GLY A 262 27.46 -2.92 -3.43
C GLY A 262 26.23 -2.75 -2.55
N GLU A 263 25.31 -1.94 -3.04
CA GLU A 263 23.99 -1.70 -2.46
C GLU A 263 22.92 -2.01 -3.50
N LEU A 264 21.88 -2.72 -3.08
CA LEU A 264 20.80 -3.18 -3.93
C LEU A 264 19.51 -2.42 -3.57
N GLY A 265 19.03 -1.56 -4.46
CA GLY A 265 17.71 -0.94 -4.34
C GLY A 265 16.62 -1.89 -4.83
N ILE A 266 15.62 -2.15 -3.99
CA ILE A 266 14.44 -2.97 -4.28
C ILE A 266 13.19 -2.10 -4.11
N ASP A 267 12.32 -2.06 -5.12
CA ASP A 267 11.09 -1.25 -5.17
C ASP A 267 9.83 -2.09 -5.44
N SER A 268 10.01 -3.36 -5.84
CA SER A 268 8.93 -4.31 -6.12
C SER A 268 8.87 -5.43 -5.09
N ALA A 269 9.49 -5.25 -3.91
CA ALA A 269 9.77 -6.33 -2.95
C ALA A 269 10.41 -7.59 -3.59
N THR A 270 11.06 -7.46 -4.75
CA THR A 270 11.47 -8.58 -5.60
C THR A 270 12.92 -8.41 -5.99
N LEU A 271 13.71 -9.47 -5.79
CA LEU A 271 15.09 -9.56 -6.24
C LEU A 271 15.20 -10.61 -7.34
N VAL A 272 15.95 -10.25 -8.38
CA VAL A 272 16.33 -11.12 -9.50
C VAL A 272 17.82 -11.37 -9.45
N VAL A 273 18.22 -12.63 -9.61
CA VAL A 273 19.59 -13.07 -9.78
C VAL A 273 19.71 -13.84 -11.08
N ALA A 274 20.57 -13.40 -11.99
CA ALA A 274 20.76 -14.01 -13.30
C ALA A 274 22.18 -13.81 -13.82
N ASP A 275 22.56 -14.63 -14.80
CA ASP A 275 23.79 -14.43 -15.58
C ASP A 275 23.66 -13.19 -16.48
N GLN A 276 24.75 -12.42 -16.63
CA GLN A 276 24.73 -11.20 -17.43
C GLN A 276 24.41 -11.44 -18.91
N ALA A 277 24.94 -12.51 -19.53
CA ALA A 277 24.69 -12.78 -20.93
C ALA A 277 23.21 -13.16 -21.17
N ASP A 278 22.62 -13.89 -20.22
CA ASP A 278 21.20 -14.25 -20.28
C ASP A 278 20.30 -13.00 -20.14
N ILE A 279 20.68 -12.04 -19.30
CA ILE A 279 20.01 -10.73 -19.23
C ILE A 279 20.16 -9.99 -20.57
N ASP A 280 21.38 -9.84 -21.08
CA ASP A 280 21.63 -9.06 -22.29
C ASP A 280 20.90 -9.63 -23.52
N GLU A 281 20.76 -10.96 -23.61
CA GLU A 281 20.11 -11.63 -24.74
C GLU A 281 18.59 -11.70 -24.60
N HIS A 282 18.07 -11.90 -23.38
CA HIS A 282 16.68 -12.30 -23.18
C HIS A 282 15.86 -11.38 -22.29
N TRP A 283 16.48 -10.53 -21.48
CA TRP A 283 15.75 -9.58 -20.64
C TRP A 283 15.06 -8.56 -21.52
N THR A 284 13.73 -8.64 -21.55
CA THR A 284 12.91 -7.80 -22.42
C THR A 284 11.80 -7.15 -21.62
N GLU A 285 11.45 -5.92 -22.02
CA GLU A 285 10.22 -5.25 -21.59
C GLU A 285 9.02 -5.63 -22.47
N THR A 286 9.23 -6.46 -23.50
CA THR A 286 8.18 -6.99 -24.36
C THR A 286 8.44 -8.46 -24.70
N GLY A 287 7.60 -9.35 -24.22
CA GLY A 287 7.65 -10.79 -24.48
C GLY A 287 6.87 -11.17 -25.74
N LYS A 288 6.95 -12.46 -26.12
CA LYS A 288 6.23 -12.98 -27.31
C LYS A 288 4.74 -13.07 -27.10
N ASP A 289 4.32 -13.35 -25.87
CA ASP A 289 2.91 -13.33 -25.52
C ASP A 289 2.43 -11.89 -25.55
N ARG A 290 1.21 -11.66 -26.04
CA ARG A 290 0.61 -10.33 -26.07
C ARG A 290 -0.82 -10.47 -25.60
N ILE A 291 -1.01 -10.59 -24.30
CA ILE A 291 -2.30 -10.87 -23.68
C ILE A 291 -2.96 -9.54 -23.37
N GLY A 292 -4.07 -9.23 -24.03
CA GLY A 292 -4.85 -8.04 -23.70
C GLY A 292 -5.54 -8.22 -22.35
N VAL A 293 -5.41 -7.25 -21.47
CA VAL A 293 -6.08 -7.22 -20.16
C VAL A 293 -7.01 -6.02 -20.13
N ILE A 294 -8.29 -6.28 -19.87
CA ILE A 294 -9.33 -5.27 -19.70
C ILE A 294 -9.67 -5.17 -18.22
N SER A 295 -9.56 -3.96 -17.63
CA SER A 295 -9.98 -3.72 -16.25
C SER A 295 -11.51 -3.72 -16.13
N THR A 296 -12.03 -4.45 -15.16
CA THR A 296 -13.47 -4.45 -14.79
C THR A 296 -13.74 -3.70 -13.48
N ALA A 297 -12.70 -3.21 -12.80
CA ALA A 297 -12.83 -2.57 -11.48
C ALA A 297 -13.76 -1.36 -11.46
N ALA A 298 -13.71 -0.54 -12.52
CA ALA A 298 -14.42 0.73 -12.58
C ALA A 298 -15.67 0.70 -13.48
N ASP A 299 -15.72 -0.21 -14.45
CA ASP A 299 -16.71 -0.14 -15.52
C ASP A 299 -16.88 -1.44 -16.32
N ASP A 300 -17.77 -2.33 -15.87
CA ASP A 300 -18.14 -3.54 -16.62
C ASP A 300 -18.75 -3.25 -18.01
N SER A 301 -19.28 -2.04 -18.23
CA SER A 301 -19.87 -1.70 -19.53
C SER A 301 -18.79 -1.53 -20.61
N LEU A 302 -17.59 -1.08 -20.21
CA LEU A 302 -16.44 -0.96 -21.10
C LEU A 302 -15.98 -2.32 -21.62
N LEU A 303 -15.96 -3.36 -20.77
CA LEU A 303 -15.66 -4.72 -21.20
C LEU A 303 -16.62 -5.17 -22.31
N ARG A 304 -17.92 -4.99 -22.13
CA ARG A 304 -18.93 -5.37 -23.14
C ARG A 304 -18.75 -4.60 -24.44
N GLU A 305 -18.40 -3.32 -24.33
CA GLU A 305 -18.17 -2.43 -25.46
C GLU A 305 -16.94 -2.83 -26.27
N LEU A 306 -15.78 -3.02 -25.61
CA LEU A 306 -14.55 -3.45 -26.26
C LEU A 306 -14.71 -4.83 -26.91
N THR A 307 -15.28 -5.79 -26.19
CA THR A 307 -15.56 -7.14 -26.69
C THR A 307 -16.47 -7.11 -27.92
N LYS A 308 -17.53 -6.28 -27.93
CA LYS A 308 -18.44 -6.16 -29.07
C LYS A 308 -17.78 -5.44 -30.26
N ARG A 309 -17.08 -4.34 -30.01
CA ARG A 309 -16.50 -3.48 -31.05
C ARG A 309 -15.33 -4.15 -31.77
N PHE A 310 -14.40 -4.69 -31.00
CA PHE A 310 -13.16 -5.30 -31.50
C PHE A 310 -13.28 -6.82 -31.67
N LYS A 311 -14.49 -7.37 -31.44
CA LYS A 311 -14.79 -8.81 -31.55
C LYS A 311 -13.86 -9.69 -30.71
N LEU A 312 -13.47 -9.19 -29.53
CA LEU A 312 -12.59 -9.91 -28.62
C LEU A 312 -13.33 -11.10 -28.04
N ARG A 313 -12.60 -12.19 -27.80
CA ARG A 313 -13.06 -13.25 -26.89
C ARG A 313 -12.30 -13.06 -25.60
N THR A 314 -12.98 -13.23 -24.47
CA THR A 314 -12.37 -12.89 -23.18
C THR A 314 -12.67 -13.96 -22.13
N VAL A 315 -11.76 -14.16 -21.18
CA VAL A 315 -11.92 -15.02 -20.00
C VAL A 315 -11.67 -14.20 -18.74
N GLN A 316 -12.53 -14.37 -17.73
CA GLN A 316 -12.35 -13.67 -16.47
C GLN A 316 -11.15 -14.27 -15.72
N ASN A 317 -10.10 -13.46 -15.50
CA ASN A 317 -8.92 -13.87 -14.75
C ASN A 317 -9.15 -13.68 -13.24
N ASN A 318 -9.65 -12.52 -12.84
CA ASN A 318 -9.96 -12.22 -11.43
C ASN A 318 -11.18 -11.26 -11.31
N PRO A 319 -11.62 -10.88 -10.10
CA PRO A 319 -12.80 -10.02 -9.94
C PRO A 319 -12.70 -8.64 -10.61
N VAL A 320 -11.48 -8.16 -10.89
CA VAL A 320 -11.21 -6.79 -11.35
C VAL A 320 -10.55 -6.72 -12.73
N SER A 321 -10.36 -7.87 -13.40
CA SER A 321 -9.78 -7.91 -14.74
C SER A 321 -10.23 -9.13 -15.55
N THR A 322 -10.27 -8.94 -16.86
CA THR A 322 -10.61 -9.96 -17.85
C THR A 322 -9.52 -9.99 -18.92
N GLU A 323 -9.07 -11.18 -19.31
CA GLU A 323 -8.05 -11.37 -20.34
C GLU A 323 -8.67 -11.66 -21.70
N VAL A 324 -8.03 -11.19 -22.76
CA VAL A 324 -8.36 -11.49 -24.15
C VAL A 324 -7.79 -12.86 -24.49
N ILE A 325 -8.62 -13.75 -25.01
CA ILE A 325 -8.23 -15.09 -25.45
C ILE A 325 -7.47 -14.96 -26.77
N GLY A 326 -6.18 -15.26 -26.74
CA GLY A 326 -5.26 -15.22 -27.88
C GLY A 326 -4.44 -13.92 -27.94
N PRO A 327 -3.41 -13.88 -28.80
CA PRO A 327 -2.49 -12.74 -28.86
C PRO A 327 -3.14 -11.50 -29.47
N VAL A 328 -2.87 -10.35 -28.85
CA VAL A 328 -3.26 -9.00 -29.28
C VAL A 328 -2.13 -8.42 -30.11
N SER A 329 -2.35 -8.27 -31.41
CA SER A 329 -1.40 -7.57 -32.29
C SER A 329 -1.21 -6.10 -31.87
N GLU A 330 -0.03 -5.52 -32.15
CA GLU A 330 0.21 -4.09 -31.91
C GLU A 330 -0.81 -3.18 -32.62
N ALA A 331 -1.26 -3.57 -33.82
CA ALA A 331 -2.26 -2.81 -34.55
C ALA A 331 -3.60 -2.76 -33.79
N LEU A 332 -4.01 -3.90 -33.23
CA LEU A 332 -5.22 -4.00 -32.41
C LEU A 332 -5.09 -3.25 -31.08
N GLU A 333 -3.92 -3.32 -30.43
CA GLU A 333 -3.64 -2.54 -29.22
C GLU A 333 -3.81 -1.04 -29.49
N ARG A 334 -3.16 -0.52 -30.54
CA ARG A 334 -3.26 0.89 -30.91
C ARG A 334 -4.71 1.29 -31.26
N GLU A 335 -5.45 0.43 -31.95
CA GLU A 335 -6.85 0.68 -32.29
C GLU A 335 -7.74 0.78 -31.04
N ILE A 336 -7.50 -0.07 -30.04
CA ILE A 336 -8.21 -0.03 -28.76
C ILE A 336 -7.80 1.22 -27.97
N GLU A 337 -6.52 1.54 -27.89
CA GLU A 337 -6.05 2.73 -27.20
C GLU A 337 -6.61 4.02 -27.81
N ASP A 338 -6.59 4.15 -29.13
CA ASP A 338 -7.13 5.33 -29.83
C ASP A 338 -8.62 5.46 -29.61
N TYR A 339 -9.34 4.34 -29.54
CA TYR A 339 -10.75 4.32 -29.16
C TYR A 339 -10.97 4.81 -27.74
N LEU A 340 -10.20 4.31 -26.76
CA LEU A 340 -10.28 4.78 -25.37
C LEU A 340 -9.95 6.27 -25.26
N LYS A 341 -8.94 6.75 -25.98
CA LYS A 341 -8.56 8.17 -26.09
C LYS A 341 -9.67 9.05 -26.68
N SER A 342 -10.54 8.48 -27.53
CA SER A 342 -11.68 9.20 -28.10
C SER A 342 -12.83 9.42 -27.10
N ILE A 343 -12.85 8.70 -25.98
CA ILE A 343 -13.90 8.79 -24.96
C ILE A 343 -13.36 9.63 -23.79
N PRO A 344 -13.94 10.82 -23.50
CA PRO A 344 -13.40 11.72 -22.48
C PRO A 344 -13.18 11.10 -21.10
N LYS A 345 -13.99 10.10 -20.73
CA LYS A 345 -13.88 9.38 -19.46
C LYS A 345 -12.58 8.56 -19.34
N TYR A 346 -12.06 8.02 -20.44
CA TYR A 346 -10.91 7.09 -20.45
C TYR A 346 -9.64 7.71 -21.05
N ALA A 347 -9.75 8.92 -21.60
CA ALA A 347 -8.72 9.50 -22.45
C ALA A 347 -7.41 9.82 -21.74
N ASP A 348 -7.47 10.23 -20.48
CA ASP A 348 -6.29 10.64 -19.72
C ASP A 348 -5.38 9.44 -19.37
N TYR A 349 -5.96 8.24 -19.18
CA TYR A 349 -5.24 7.06 -18.70
C TYR A 349 -5.75 5.74 -19.32
N PRO A 350 -5.63 5.55 -20.64
CA PRO A 350 -6.17 4.36 -21.33
C PRO A 350 -5.57 3.05 -20.80
N PHE A 351 -4.30 3.06 -20.38
CA PHE A 351 -3.60 1.88 -19.83
C PHE A 351 -4.22 1.32 -18.54
N LEU A 352 -4.99 2.12 -17.80
CA LEU A 352 -5.72 1.64 -16.62
C LEU A 352 -6.92 0.77 -17.01
N TYR A 353 -7.44 0.96 -18.23
CA TYR A 353 -8.64 0.29 -18.73
C TYR A 353 -8.31 -0.87 -19.66
N PHE A 354 -7.29 -0.71 -20.50
CA PHE A 354 -6.77 -1.76 -21.36
C PHE A 354 -5.25 -1.69 -21.41
N ARG A 355 -4.58 -2.81 -21.19
CA ARG A 355 -3.12 -2.95 -21.39
C ARG A 355 -2.80 -4.29 -22.00
N VAL A 356 -1.70 -4.38 -22.72
CA VAL A 356 -1.16 -5.68 -23.16
C VAL A 356 -0.10 -6.13 -22.17
N GLN A 357 -0.36 -7.24 -21.49
CA GLN A 357 0.67 -7.97 -20.76
C GLN A 357 1.46 -8.79 -21.75
N THR A 358 2.78 -8.68 -21.71
CA THR A 358 3.60 -9.37 -22.70
C THR A 358 4.28 -10.63 -22.16
N ASN A 359 4.01 -10.95 -20.88
CA ASN A 359 4.66 -12.06 -20.18
C ASN A 359 6.19 -12.03 -20.37
N ASN A 360 6.71 -10.81 -20.42
CA ASN A 360 8.13 -10.55 -20.58
C ASN A 360 8.87 -10.98 -19.29
N SER A 361 10.20 -10.95 -19.30
CA SER A 361 11.01 -11.37 -18.15
C SER A 361 10.64 -10.57 -16.90
N PHE A 362 10.34 -9.28 -17.10
CA PHE A 362 9.91 -8.33 -16.08
C PHE A 362 8.57 -8.71 -15.38
N ASP A 363 7.51 -8.92 -16.16
CA ASP A 363 6.17 -9.29 -15.73
C ASP A 363 6.22 -10.63 -14.99
N ARG A 364 6.98 -11.60 -15.50
CA ARG A 364 7.14 -12.90 -14.83
C ARG A 364 7.76 -12.78 -13.45
N ALA A 365 8.81 -11.98 -13.32
CA ALA A 365 9.44 -11.74 -12.04
C ALA A 365 8.50 -11.04 -11.04
N ILE A 366 7.75 -10.02 -11.49
CA ILE A 366 6.86 -9.24 -10.62
C ILE A 366 5.60 -10.02 -10.21
N PHE A 367 4.98 -10.71 -11.16
CA PHE A 367 3.71 -11.40 -10.97
C PHE A 367 3.87 -12.85 -10.51
N MET A 368 5.05 -13.23 -10.00
CA MET A 368 5.30 -14.54 -9.39
C MET A 368 4.31 -14.82 -8.24
N ASP A 369 3.72 -16.01 -8.20
CA ASP A 369 2.76 -16.39 -7.15
C ASP A 369 3.44 -17.00 -5.91
N THR A 370 4.69 -17.42 -6.02
CA THR A 370 5.48 -18.04 -4.95
C THR A 370 6.36 -17.02 -4.23
N GLN A 371 7.03 -17.44 -3.15
CA GLN A 371 8.03 -16.61 -2.45
C GLN A 371 9.36 -16.57 -3.20
N TRP A 372 9.68 -17.62 -3.94
CA TRP A 372 10.82 -17.68 -4.83
C TRP A 372 10.55 -18.71 -5.93
N ASP A 373 11.25 -18.57 -7.05
CA ASP A 373 11.20 -19.53 -8.15
C ASP A 373 12.43 -19.40 -9.06
N PHE A 374 12.66 -20.43 -9.87
CA PHE A 374 13.55 -20.37 -11.01
C PHE A 374 12.70 -20.23 -12.26
N MET A 375 12.73 -19.04 -12.86
CA MET A 375 11.88 -18.68 -13.98
C MET A 375 12.72 -18.50 -15.23
N PRO A 376 12.20 -18.81 -16.42
CA PRO A 376 12.94 -18.50 -17.63
C PRO A 376 13.10 -16.99 -17.81
N VAL A 377 14.27 -16.55 -18.26
CA VAL A 377 14.51 -15.18 -18.72
C VAL A 377 13.92 -15.00 -20.10
N GLY A 378 14.13 -15.99 -20.98
CA GLY A 378 13.68 -16.00 -22.38
C GLY A 378 12.28 -16.58 -22.59
N ASN A 379 11.95 -16.96 -23.82
CA ASN A 379 10.65 -17.56 -24.15
C ASN A 379 10.65 -19.10 -24.06
N ASP A 380 11.82 -19.69 -23.95
CA ASP A 380 11.99 -21.14 -23.78
C ASP A 380 12.21 -21.42 -22.28
N ASP A 381 12.13 -22.68 -21.84
CA ASP A 381 12.36 -23.07 -20.43
C ASP A 381 13.78 -22.75 -19.91
N TYR A 382 14.66 -22.22 -20.76
CA TYR A 382 16.02 -21.76 -20.48
C TYR A 382 16.36 -20.53 -21.33
N PRO A 383 17.30 -19.67 -20.88
CA PRO A 383 17.99 -19.69 -19.59
C PRO A 383 17.08 -19.29 -18.42
N LEU A 384 17.49 -19.65 -17.20
CA LEU A 384 16.73 -19.37 -15.97
C LEU A 384 17.32 -18.16 -15.23
N MET A 385 16.45 -17.38 -14.60
CA MET A 385 16.77 -16.46 -13.51
C MET A 385 16.20 -17.02 -12.21
N PHE A 386 16.87 -16.71 -11.11
CA PHE A 386 16.30 -16.88 -9.79
C PHE A 386 15.56 -15.60 -9.40
N VAL A 387 14.31 -15.73 -8.98
CA VAL A 387 13.50 -14.61 -8.48
C VAL A 387 13.08 -14.92 -7.06
N CYS A 388 13.17 -13.95 -6.15
CA CYS A 388 12.62 -14.08 -4.81
C CYS A 388 11.93 -12.80 -4.33
N ARG A 389 10.89 -12.97 -3.54
CA ARG A 389 10.25 -11.89 -2.78
C ARG A 389 10.98 -11.68 -1.47
N THR A 390 11.39 -10.45 -1.20
CA THR A 390 12.00 -10.08 0.07
C THR A 390 10.92 -10.01 1.15
N GLY A 391 11.21 -10.56 2.34
CA GLY A 391 10.24 -10.60 3.43
C GLY A 391 9.84 -9.23 4.03
N ARG A 392 10.51 -8.14 3.64
CA ARG A 392 10.31 -6.78 4.19
C ARG A 392 9.93 -5.69 3.17
N GLY A 393 9.83 -6.04 1.89
CA GLY A 393 9.41 -5.11 0.85
C GLY A 393 10.54 -4.23 0.32
N ASP A 394 10.22 -2.97 0.09
CA ASP A 394 11.08 -2.02 -0.62
C ASP A 394 12.17 -1.43 0.31
N GLY A 395 13.37 -1.23 -0.23
CA GLY A 395 14.52 -0.78 0.55
C GLY A 395 15.85 -0.82 -0.20
N ILE A 396 16.92 -0.46 0.53
CA ILE A 396 18.30 -0.59 0.07
C ILE A 396 18.95 -1.65 0.95
N TYR A 397 19.58 -2.64 0.33
CA TYR A 397 20.18 -3.79 0.99
C TYR A 397 21.66 -3.89 0.65
N ASP A 398 22.49 -4.11 1.66
CA ASP A 398 23.92 -4.32 1.45
C ASP A 398 24.19 -5.72 0.87
N VAL A 399 25.06 -5.76 -0.13
CA VAL A 399 25.53 -7.02 -0.72
C VAL A 399 26.96 -7.24 -0.26
N TYR A 400 27.20 -8.38 0.40
CA TYR A 400 28.52 -8.77 0.88
C TYR A 400 29.05 -9.96 0.07
N CYS A 401 30.36 -10.01 -0.14
CA CYS A 401 31.03 -11.13 -0.76
C CYS A 401 32.27 -11.56 0.04
N GLN A 402 32.49 -12.88 0.12
CA GLN A 402 33.71 -13.48 0.63
C GLN A 402 34.50 -14.08 -0.53
N TYR A 403 35.82 -13.93 -0.46
CA TYR A 403 36.73 -14.31 -1.53
C TYR A 403 37.72 -15.40 -1.08
N ALA A 404 38.29 -16.08 -2.07
CA ALA A 404 39.52 -16.84 -1.95
C ALA A 404 40.53 -16.22 -2.93
N GLY A 405 41.32 -15.27 -2.44
CA GLY A 405 42.12 -14.40 -3.32
C GLY A 405 41.23 -13.42 -4.07
N ASP A 406 41.29 -13.43 -5.40
CA ASP A 406 40.45 -12.55 -6.25
C ASP A 406 39.17 -13.24 -6.77
N VAL A 407 38.92 -14.50 -6.35
CA VAL A 407 37.77 -15.29 -6.81
C VAL A 407 36.65 -15.25 -5.77
N PRO A 408 35.44 -14.79 -6.13
CA PRO A 408 34.29 -14.77 -5.23
C PRO A 408 33.83 -16.20 -4.91
N GLN A 409 33.57 -16.46 -3.62
CA GLN A 409 33.17 -17.79 -3.13
C GLN A 409 31.77 -17.77 -2.52
N ILE A 410 31.42 -16.71 -1.80
CA ILE A 410 30.10 -16.58 -1.17
C ILE A 410 29.59 -15.16 -1.37
N VAL A 411 28.34 -15.03 -1.77
CA VAL A 411 27.60 -13.76 -1.73
C VAL A 411 26.49 -13.88 -0.72
N SER A 412 26.33 -12.87 0.13
CA SER A 412 25.24 -12.81 1.11
C SER A 412 24.52 -11.48 1.06
N ILE A 413 23.18 -11.56 1.13
CA ILE A 413 22.28 -10.42 1.21
C ILE A 413 21.33 -10.71 2.37
N ASP A 414 21.37 -9.91 3.42
CA ASP A 414 20.43 -10.02 4.54
C ASP A 414 19.34 -8.95 4.39
N PHE A 415 18.08 -9.39 4.35
CA PHE A 415 16.91 -8.50 4.24
C PHE A 415 16.38 -8.02 5.59
N ILE A 416 16.87 -8.65 6.66
CA ILE A 416 16.55 -8.33 8.05
C ILE A 416 17.88 -8.30 8.81
N ASP A 417 18.12 -7.21 9.54
CA ASP A 417 19.26 -7.10 10.46
C ASP A 417 19.18 -8.25 11.47
N GLY A 418 20.05 -9.24 11.29
CA GLY A 418 20.11 -10.43 12.12
C GLY A 418 20.77 -10.17 13.46
N GLU A 419 20.36 -9.14 14.21
CA GLU A 419 20.74 -9.03 15.63
C GLU A 419 19.65 -9.66 16.49
N GLY A 420 19.69 -10.98 16.48
CA GLY A 420 19.03 -11.85 17.45
C GLY A 420 19.99 -12.98 17.83
N ASP A 421 21.26 -12.65 18.03
CA ASP A 421 22.16 -13.53 18.78
C ASP A 421 21.62 -13.59 20.21
N GLY A 422 20.91 -14.68 20.48
CA GLY A 422 20.60 -15.07 21.84
C GLY A 422 21.89 -15.37 22.59
N GLU A 423 22.21 -14.50 23.54
CA GLU A 423 22.90 -14.89 24.78
C GLU A 423 21.89 -15.09 25.91
#